data_AF-A0A2E7VSY0-F1
#
_entry.id   AF-A0A2E7VSY0-F1
#
_cell.length_a   1.000
_cell.length_b   1.000
_cell.length_c   1.000
_cell.angle_alpha   90.00
_cell.angle_beta   90.00
_cell.angle_gamma   90.00
#
_symmetry.space_group_name_H-M   'P 1'
#
loop_
_entity.id
_entity.type
_entity.pdbx_description
1 polymer ?
#
loop_
_entity_poly.entity_id
_entity_poly.type
_entity_poly.pdbx_seq_one_letter_code
_entity_poly.pdbx_strand_id
1 'polypeptide(L)'
;MLNFAYSNLKNNWKFDYTINRFGENVIPNYLNYLGDIFEKDGEFFTNPFYVHNTQITYSVNDFEVYVGGENIFNFVQENPIIDYENPFGNNFDASLIYAPVMGRLFYIGLRYKMK
;
A
#
# COMPACT_ATOMS: atom_id res chain seq x y z
N MET A 1 -7.17 -10.38 -1.44
CA MET A 1 -5.73 -10.50 -1.18
C MET A 1 -5.24 -11.82 -1.73
N LEU A 2 -4.06 -11.84 -2.35
CA LEU A 2 -3.36 -13.05 -2.78
C LEU A 2 -1.94 -13.02 -2.21
N ASN A 3 -1.47 -14.15 -1.68
CA ASN A 3 -0.12 -14.28 -1.14
C ASN A 3 0.55 -15.52 -1.75
N PHE A 4 1.81 -15.34 -2.16
CA PHE A 4 2.68 -16.39 -2.69
C PHE A 4 3.89 -16.47 -1.78
N ALA A 5 4.05 -17.62 -1.12
CA ALA A 5 5.16 -17.88 -0.23
C ALA A 5 5.93 -19.11 -0.72
N TYR A 6 7.25 -19.04 -0.71
CA TYR A 6 8.13 -20.15 -1.06
C TYR A 6 9.28 -20.25 -0.05
N SER A 7 9.60 -21.47 0.34
CA SER A 7 10.81 -21.77 1.10
C SER A 7 11.53 -22.96 0.48
N ASN A 8 12.86 -22.94 0.49
CA ASN A 8 13.64 -24.04 -0.05
C ASN A 8 13.74 -25.21 0.95
N LEU A 9 14.24 -26.36 0.50
CA LEU A 9 14.30 -27.59 1.32
C LEU A 9 15.06 -27.45 2.64
N LYS A 10 16.05 -26.53 2.70
CA LYS A 10 16.84 -26.26 3.91
C LYS A 10 16.23 -25.16 4.80
N ASN A 11 15.10 -24.57 4.39
CA ASN A 11 14.44 -23.43 5.05
C ASN A 11 15.34 -22.21 5.28
N ASN A 12 16.45 -22.11 4.55
CA ASN A 12 17.38 -20.99 4.68
C ASN A 12 17.04 -19.85 3.72
N TRP A 13 16.28 -20.10 2.66
CA TRP A 13 15.71 -19.06 1.81
C TRP A 13 14.20 -19.07 1.93
N LYS A 14 13.62 -17.89 2.16
CA LYS A 14 12.18 -17.65 2.16
C LYS A 14 11.87 -16.45 1.28
N PHE A 15 10.85 -16.57 0.46
CA PHE A 15 10.38 -15.55 -0.46
C PHE A 15 8.89 -15.39 -0.23
N ASP A 16 8.46 -14.15 -0.04
CA ASP A 16 7.07 -13.78 0.19
C ASP A 16 6.68 -12.66 -0.77
N TYR A 17 5.56 -12.83 -1.46
CA TYR A 17 4.99 -11.82 -2.34
C TYR A 17 3.49 -11.73 -2.12
N THR A 18 2.99 -10.52 -1.86
CA THR A 18 1.59 -10.26 -1.55
C THR A 18 1.02 -9.22 -2.50
N ILE A 19 -0.17 -9.51 -3.03
CA ILE A 19 -0.96 -8.60 -3.85
C ILE A 19 -2.27 -8.31 -3.12
N ASN A 20 -2.50 -7.04 -2.83
CA ASN A 20 -3.77 -6.53 -2.33
C ASN A 20 -4.49 -5.81 -3.46
N ARG A 21 -5.65 -6.33 -3.88
CA ARG A 21 -6.56 -5.67 -4.81
C ARG A 21 -7.62 -4.91 -4.02
N PHE A 22 -7.74 -3.62 -4.29
CA PHE A 22 -8.79 -2.76 -3.77
C PHE A 22 -9.81 -2.52 -4.87
N GLY A 23 -11.08 -2.73 -4.54
CA GLY A 23 -12.18 -2.49 -5.47
C GLY A 23 -12.52 -1.01 -5.57
N GLU A 24 -13.54 -0.74 -6.36
CA GLU A 24 -14.17 0.59 -6.45
C GLU A 24 -14.79 0.95 -5.10
N ASN A 25 -14.52 2.16 -4.61
CA ASN A 25 -15.13 2.70 -3.40
C ASN A 25 -15.87 3.99 -3.75
N VAL A 26 -17.06 4.17 -3.19
CA VAL A 26 -17.84 5.41 -3.36
C VAL A 26 -17.11 6.56 -2.67
N ILE A 27 -17.05 7.72 -3.32
CA ILE A 27 -16.50 8.95 -2.79
C ILE A 27 -17.51 10.11 -2.90
N PRO A 28 -17.41 11.13 -2.04
CA PRO A 28 -18.29 12.29 -2.09
C PRO A 28 -18.23 13.08 -3.41
N ASN A 29 -19.40 13.53 -3.88
CA ASN A 29 -19.54 14.23 -5.17
C ASN A 29 -18.79 15.56 -5.29
N TYR A 30 -18.46 16.22 -4.17
CA TYR A 30 -17.71 17.47 -4.19
C TYR A 30 -16.23 17.30 -4.56
N LEU A 31 -15.81 16.05 -4.83
CA LEU A 31 -14.44 15.66 -5.17
C LEU A 31 -14.26 15.25 -6.62
N ASN A 32 -15.19 15.64 -7.48
CA ASN A 32 -15.20 15.36 -8.92
C ASN A 32 -13.94 15.88 -9.69
N TYR A 33 -13.06 16.65 -9.04
CA TYR A 33 -11.82 17.16 -9.59
C TYR A 33 -10.58 16.29 -9.26
N LEU A 34 -10.72 15.23 -8.44
CA LEU A 34 -9.63 14.29 -8.20
C LEU A 34 -9.40 13.44 -9.46
N GLY A 35 -8.14 13.28 -9.88
CA GLY A 35 -7.80 12.71 -11.20
C GLY A 35 -8.05 11.21 -11.38
N ASP A 36 -8.33 10.46 -10.30
CA ASP A 36 -8.39 8.98 -10.31
C ASP A 36 -9.78 8.43 -9.93
N ILE A 37 -10.82 9.05 -10.47
CA ILE A 37 -12.22 8.75 -10.14
C ILE A 37 -13.08 8.66 -11.41
N PHE A 38 -14.21 7.96 -11.32
CA PHE A 38 -15.20 7.89 -12.40
C PHE A 38 -16.62 8.02 -11.85
N GLU A 39 -17.54 8.51 -12.68
CA GLU A 39 -18.96 8.64 -12.34
C GLU A 39 -19.74 7.43 -12.87
N LYS A 40 -20.65 6.90 -12.04
CA LYS A 40 -21.61 5.87 -12.42
C LYS A 40 -22.92 6.09 -11.67
N ASP A 41 -24.02 6.21 -12.41
CA ASP A 41 -25.37 6.38 -11.87
C ASP A 41 -25.53 7.59 -10.91
N GLY A 42 -24.73 8.65 -11.09
CA GLY A 42 -24.74 9.86 -10.26
C GLY A 42 -23.89 9.80 -8.98
N GLU A 43 -23.15 8.70 -8.78
CA GLU A 43 -22.16 8.52 -7.71
C GLU A 43 -20.74 8.51 -8.30
N PHE A 44 -19.77 8.97 -7.52
CA PHE A 44 -18.36 8.96 -7.90
C PHE A 44 -17.64 7.79 -7.21
N PHE A 45 -16.77 7.12 -7.94
CA PHE A 45 -16.04 5.94 -7.48
C PHE A 45 -14.54 6.10 -7.72
N THR A 46 -13.73 5.53 -6.82
CA THR A 46 -12.29 5.36 -7.05
C THR A 46 -12.03 4.29 -8.11
N ASN A 47 -11.02 4.47 -8.95
CA ASN A 47 -10.53 3.37 -9.78
C ASN A 47 -10.00 2.22 -8.91
N PRO A 48 -10.27 0.95 -9.28
CA PRO A 48 -9.71 -0.19 -8.56
C PRO A 48 -8.19 -0.23 -8.75
N PHE A 49 -7.45 -0.52 -7.68
CA PHE A 49 -5.99 -0.50 -7.69
C PHE A 49 -5.38 -1.69 -6.97
N TYR A 50 -4.06 -1.84 -7.12
CA TYR A 50 -3.31 -2.93 -6.52
C TYR A 50 -2.12 -2.41 -5.73
N VAL A 51 -1.91 -2.97 -4.54
CA VAL A 51 -0.72 -2.74 -3.72
C VAL A 51 0.07 -4.03 -3.64
N HIS A 52 1.35 -3.92 -3.96
CA HIS A 52 2.26 -5.05 -4.09
C HIS A 52 3.38 -4.95 -3.07
N ASN A 53 3.54 -6.01 -2.28
CA ASN A 53 4.54 -6.09 -1.21
C ASN A 53 5.37 -7.36 -1.41
N THR A 54 6.67 -7.29 -1.12
CA THR A 54 7.59 -8.43 -1.27
C THR A 54 8.61 -8.46 -0.14
N GLN A 55 9.04 -9.64 0.27
CA GLN A 55 10.13 -9.83 1.22
C GLN A 55 10.93 -11.09 0.87
N ILE A 56 12.25 -10.98 1.00
CA ILE A 56 13.20 -12.09 0.86
C ILE A 56 13.96 -12.21 2.17
N THR A 57 13.99 -13.41 2.73
CA THR A 57 14.72 -13.72 3.97
C THR A 57 15.75 -14.81 3.69
N TYR A 58 16.96 -14.58 4.19
CA TYR A 58 18.03 -15.57 4.24
C TYR A 58 18.41 -15.87 5.70
N SER A 59 18.25 -17.13 6.11
CA SER A 59 18.60 -17.61 7.45
C SER A 59 19.96 -18.32 7.43
N VAL A 60 20.87 -17.91 8.30
CA VAL A 60 22.20 -18.49 8.49
C VAL A 60 22.51 -18.61 9.98
N ASN A 61 22.69 -19.84 10.47
CA ASN A 61 22.88 -20.13 11.90
C ASN A 61 21.77 -19.48 12.75
N ASP A 62 22.15 -18.64 13.71
CA ASP A 62 21.25 -17.90 14.60
C ASP A 62 20.81 -16.54 14.02
N PHE A 63 21.21 -16.22 12.79
CA PHE A 63 20.89 -14.96 12.12
C PHE A 63 19.88 -15.15 10.99
N GLU A 64 18.99 -14.17 10.80
CA GLU A 64 18.20 -14.01 9.60
C GLU A 64 18.39 -12.59 9.07
N VAL A 65 18.82 -12.47 7.81
CA VAL A 65 18.87 -11.20 7.08
C VAL A 65 17.66 -11.16 6.17
N TYR A 66 16.96 -10.04 6.14
CA TYR A 66 15.82 -9.87 5.26
C TYR A 66 15.85 -8.51 4.58
N VAL A 67 15.38 -8.50 3.34
CA VAL A 67 15.16 -7.30 2.53
C VAL A 67 13.74 -7.37 2.00
N GLY A 68 13.04 -6.25 2.02
CA GLY A 68 11.67 -6.19 1.55
C GLY A 68 11.31 -4.84 0.96
N GLY A 69 10.17 -4.83 0.29
CA GLY A 69 9.57 -3.65 -0.29
C GLY A 69 8.06 -3.65 -0.10
N GLU A 70 7.53 -2.52 0.31
CA GLU A 70 6.09 -2.25 0.36
C GLU A 70 5.72 -1.26 -0.72
N ASN A 71 4.53 -1.43 -1.30
CA ASN A 71 4.03 -0.61 -2.39
C ASN A 71 5.07 -0.47 -3.52
N ILE A 72 5.60 -1.60 -4.01
CA ILE A 72 6.75 -1.61 -4.93
C ILE A 72 6.51 -0.89 -6.27
N PHE A 73 5.24 -0.74 -6.68
CA PHE A 73 4.84 0.03 -7.86
C PHE A 73 4.41 1.47 -7.55
N ASN A 74 4.55 1.91 -6.29
CA ASN A 74 4.33 3.29 -5.86
C ASN A 74 2.93 3.83 -6.19
N PHE A 75 1.90 3.03 -5.92
CA PHE A 75 0.52 3.50 -6.00
C PHE A 75 0.24 4.41 -4.80
N VAL A 76 -0.05 5.68 -5.03
CA VAL A 76 -0.24 6.69 -3.98
C VAL A 76 -1.48 7.51 -4.29
N GLN A 77 -2.30 7.77 -3.27
CA GLN A 77 -3.40 8.71 -3.38
C GLN A 77 -2.84 10.13 -3.55
N GLU A 78 -3.19 10.77 -4.65
CA GLU A 78 -2.93 12.19 -4.83
C GLU A 78 -3.86 13.02 -3.94
N ASN A 79 -3.33 14.10 -3.36
CA ASN A 79 -4.09 15.06 -2.55
C ASN A 79 -4.93 14.41 -1.42
N PRO A 80 -4.29 13.74 -0.45
CA PRO A 80 -5.00 13.09 0.67
C PRO A 80 -5.67 14.07 1.64
N ILE A 81 -5.34 15.36 1.53
CA ILE A 81 -5.98 16.45 2.27
C ILE A 81 -6.54 17.42 1.23
N ILE A 82 -7.85 17.59 1.26
CA ILE A 82 -8.59 18.51 0.40
C ILE A 82 -8.60 19.89 1.03
N ASP A 83 -8.43 20.91 0.20
CA ASP A 83 -8.42 22.33 0.59
C ASP A 83 -7.46 22.61 1.76
N TYR A 84 -6.27 21.98 1.72
CA TYR A 84 -5.25 22.08 2.78
C TYR A 84 -4.78 23.52 3.05
N GLU A 85 -4.94 24.42 2.08
CA GLU A 85 -4.62 25.84 2.19
C GLU A 85 -5.62 26.61 3.06
N ASN A 86 -6.85 26.11 3.21
CA ASN A 86 -7.92 26.72 4.01
C ASN A 86 -8.42 25.75 5.10
N PRO A 87 -7.62 25.43 6.13
CA PRO A 87 -7.91 24.37 7.11
C PRO A 87 -9.15 24.59 7.99
N PHE A 88 -9.75 25.78 7.95
CA PHE A 88 -10.99 26.12 8.66
C PHE A 88 -12.15 26.45 7.68
N GLY A 89 -11.94 26.25 6.38
CA GLY A 89 -12.95 26.45 5.35
C GLY A 89 -13.95 25.29 5.29
N ASN A 90 -15.12 25.56 4.72
CA ASN A 90 -16.20 24.55 4.62
C ASN A 90 -15.86 23.37 3.71
N ASN A 91 -14.83 23.50 2.86
CA ASN A 91 -14.42 22.47 1.92
C ASN A 91 -13.22 21.64 2.41
N PHE A 92 -12.64 21.98 3.58
CA PHE A 92 -11.51 21.23 4.13
C PHE A 92 -11.93 19.81 4.52
N ASP A 93 -11.23 18.81 3.99
CA ASP A 93 -11.41 17.40 4.36
C ASP A 93 -10.06 16.68 4.43
N ALA A 94 -9.72 16.19 5.62
CA ALA A 94 -8.54 15.36 5.90
C ALA A 94 -8.92 13.91 6.28
N SER A 95 -10.19 13.54 6.15
CA SER A 95 -10.74 12.24 6.52
C SER A 95 -10.80 11.26 5.36
N LEU A 96 -10.77 11.75 4.11
CA LEU A 96 -10.92 10.90 2.93
C LEU A 96 -9.59 10.29 2.46
N ILE A 97 -9.20 9.20 3.11
CA ILE A 97 -8.08 8.37 2.67
C ILE A 97 -8.62 7.05 2.12
N TYR A 98 -8.53 6.86 0.80
CA TYR A 98 -8.97 5.65 0.10
C TYR A 98 -7.82 4.81 -0.43
N ALA A 99 -6.61 5.38 -0.56
CA ALA A 99 -5.41 4.67 -0.99
C ALA A 99 -4.18 5.02 -0.12
N PRO A 100 -3.05 4.33 -0.32
CA PRO A 100 -1.82 4.63 0.41
C PRO A 100 -1.42 6.09 0.27
N VAL A 101 -1.15 6.76 1.41
CA VAL A 101 -0.57 8.11 1.43
C VAL A 101 0.97 8.07 1.44
N MET A 102 1.53 6.92 1.79
CA MET A 102 2.96 6.67 1.73
C MET A 102 3.30 5.95 0.42
N GLY A 103 4.35 6.43 -0.23
CA GLY A 103 4.91 5.82 -1.44
C GLY A 103 5.62 4.50 -1.14
N ARG A 104 6.43 4.09 -2.11
CA ARG A 104 7.23 2.88 -2.02
C ARG A 104 8.23 2.96 -0.88
N LEU A 105 8.23 1.92 -0.04
CA LEU A 105 9.18 1.75 1.05
C LEU A 105 10.05 0.53 0.78
N PHE A 106 11.37 0.68 0.90
CA PHE A 106 12.31 -0.45 0.92
C PHE A 106 12.98 -0.52 2.28
N TYR A 107 13.18 -1.74 2.78
CA TYR A 107 13.81 -1.96 4.06
C TYR A 107 14.75 -3.15 4.02
N ILE A 108 15.72 -3.11 4.94
CA ILE A 108 16.62 -4.21 5.26
C ILE A 108 16.61 -4.41 6.77
N GLY A 109 16.69 -5.65 7.23
CA GLY A 109 16.75 -5.97 8.64
C GLY A 109 17.57 -7.20 8.94
N LEU A 110 17.98 -7.29 10.21
CA LEU A 110 18.73 -8.40 10.77
C LEU A 110 17.97 -8.87 12.02
N ARG A 111 17.75 -10.18 12.11
CA ARG A 111 17.19 -10.84 13.29
C ARG A 111 18.22 -11.80 13.85
N TYR A 112 18.51 -11.68 15.15
CA TYR A 112 19.32 -12.64 15.89
C TYR A 112 18.40 -13.48 16.79
N LYS A 113 18.50 -14.80 16.70
CA LYS A 113 17.77 -15.75 17.53
C LYS A 113 18.67 -16.21 18.67
N MET A 114 18.39 -15.72 19.87
CA MET A 114 19.04 -16.20 21.09
C MET A 114 18.39 -17.50 21.55
N LYS A 115 19.21 -18.42 22.07
CA LYS A 115 18.76 -19.60 22.81
C LYS A 115 18.68 -19.30 24.30
#